data_AF-A0A5J6ULP7-F1
#
_entry.id   AF-A0A5J6ULP7-F1
#
_cell.length_a   1.000
_cell.length_b   1.000
_cell.length_c   1.000
_cell.angle_alpha   90.00
_cell.angle_beta   90.00
_cell.angle_gamma   90.00
#
_symmetry.space_group_name_H-M   'P 1'
#
loop_
_entity.id
_entity.type
_entity.pdbx_description
1 polymer ?
#
loop_
_entity_poly.entity_id
_entity_poly.type
_entity_poly.pdbx_seq_one_letter_code
_entity_poly.pdbx_strand_id
1 'polypeptide(L)' 'MRPVRCRRCAARVLARKSSWEQTSIQWSAEARAACTGIGEDEHGTCPALRSAIQEAALNGEITVLDD' A
#
# COMPACT_ATOMS: atom_id res chain seq x y z
N MET A 1 -8.59 -8.46 0.17
CA MET A 1 -7.34 -7.63 0.21
C MET A 1 -6.33 -8.21 -0.77
N ARG A 2 -5.52 -7.37 -1.41
CA ARG A 2 -4.53 -7.69 -2.46
C ARG A 2 -3.12 -7.27 -2.01
N PRO A 3 -2.08 -8.10 -2.17
CA PRO A 3 -0.72 -7.72 -1.77
C PRO A 3 -0.09 -6.71 -2.73
N VAL A 4 0.53 -5.67 -2.20
CA VAL A 4 1.31 -4.67 -2.95
C VAL A 4 2.73 -4.63 -2.39
N ARG A 5 3.73 -4.72 -3.26
CA ARG A 5 5.14 -4.72 -2.88
C ARG A 5 5.84 -3.45 -3.36
N CYS A 6 6.52 -2.77 -2.46
CA CYS A 6 7.41 -1.68 -2.80
C CYS A 6 8.62 -2.21 -3.59
N ARG A 7 8.92 -1.63 -4.75
CA ARG A 7 10.09 -1.99 -5.56
C ARG A 7 11.41 -1.46 -4.98
N ARG A 8 11.36 -0.49 -4.04
CA ARG A 8 12.55 0.15 -3.45
C ARG A 8 13.02 -0.50 -2.14
N CYS A 9 12.10 -0.68 -1.19
CA CYS A 9 12.43 -1.17 0.16
C CYS A 9 11.90 -2.58 0.45
N ALA A 10 11.35 -3.28 -0.56
CA ALA A 10 10.79 -4.63 -0.43
C ALA A 10 9.59 -4.79 0.51
N ALA A 11 9.15 -3.74 1.21
CA ALA A 11 7.95 -3.76 2.06
C ALA A 11 6.73 -4.26 1.29
N ARG A 12 5.97 -5.19 1.90
CA ARG A 12 4.78 -5.82 1.32
C ARG A 12 3.57 -5.58 2.19
N VAL A 13 2.66 -4.73 1.74
CA VAL A 13 1.41 -4.43 2.45
C VAL A 13 0.23 -5.13 1.78
N LEU A 14 -0.88 -5.25 2.51
CA LEU A 14 -2.16 -5.67 1.94
C LEU A 14 -3.01 -4.42 1.70
N ALA A 15 -3.54 -4.26 0.49
CA ALA A 15 -4.42 -3.15 0.14
C ALA A 15 -5.81 -3.66 -0.25
N ARG A 16 -6.84 -2.86 0.02
CA ARG A 16 -8.19 -3.07 -0.52
C ARG A 16 -8.82 -1.73 -0.86
N LYS A 17 -9.66 -1.70 -1.88
CA LYS A 17 -10.51 -0.56 -2.15
C LYS A 17 -11.86 -0.77 -1.45
N SER A 18 -12.22 0.14 -0.55
CA SER A 18 -13.53 0.15 0.11
C SER A 18 -14.57 0.91 -0.72
N SER A 19 -14.11 1.79 -1.62
CA SER A 19 -14.88 2.43 -2.67
C SER A 19 -13.95 2.74 -3.84
N TRP A 20 -14.43 3.39 -4.91
CA TRP A 20 -13.56 3.79 -6.00
C TRP A 20 -12.44 4.76 -5.55
N GLU A 21 -12.74 5.66 -4.61
CA GLU A 21 -11.82 6.71 -4.14
C GLU A 21 -11.08 6.32 -2.84
N GLN A 22 -11.57 5.33 -2.09
CA GLN A 22 -11.02 4.96 -0.78
C GLN A 22 -10.24 3.65 -0.84
N THR A 23 -8.95 3.70 -0.49
CA THR A 23 -8.07 2.52 -0.37
C THR A 23 -7.59 2.35 1.06
N SER A 24 -7.92 1.23 1.68
CA SER A 24 -7.38 0.85 3.00
C SER A 24 -6.14 -0.03 2.84
N ILE A 25 -5.14 0.22 3.69
CA ILE A 25 -3.87 -0.52 3.70
C ILE A 25 -3.71 -1.18 5.07
N GLN A 26 -3.30 -2.44 5.08
CA GLN A 26 -2.95 -3.19 6.27
C GLN A 26 -1.46 -3.50 6.25
N TRP A 27 -0.79 -3.13 7.35
CA TRP A 27 0.62 -3.33 7.57
C TRP A 27 0.86 -4.59 8.40
N SER A 28 1.85 -5.40 8.00
CA SER A 28 2.43 -6.43 8.86
C SER A 28 3.67 -5.89 9.57
N ALA A 29 4.10 -6.58 10.64
CA ALA A 29 5.34 -6.26 11.33
C ALA A 29 6.55 -6.29 10.36
N GLU A 30 6.60 -7.29 9.47
CA GLU A 30 7.63 -7.44 8.45
C GLU A 30 7.63 -6.26 7.46
N ALA A 31 6.45 -5.83 6.99
CA ALA A 31 6.34 -4.69 6.09
C ALA A 31 6.84 -3.41 6.76
N ARG A 32 6.53 -3.24 8.04
CA ARG A 32 6.92 -2.08 8.84
C ARG A 32 8.43 -2.06 9.12
N ALA A 33 9.03 -3.23 9.34
CA ALA A 33 10.49 -3.37 9.48
C ALA A 33 11.23 -3.16 8.14
N ALA A 34 10.63 -3.56 7.02
CA ALA A 34 11.24 -3.40 5.69
C ALA A 34 11.14 -1.98 5.14
N CYS A 35 10.10 -1.22 5.51
CA CYS A 35 9.89 0.13 5.00
C CYS A 35 10.81 1.12 5.72
N THR A 36 11.71 1.76 4.98
CA THR A 36 12.63 2.76 5.56
C THR A 36 11.98 4.11 5.82
N GLY A 37 10.84 4.42 5.20
CA GLY A 37 10.15 5.72 5.31
C GLY A 37 9.13 5.82 6.44
N ILE A 38 9.14 4.89 7.38
CA ILE A 38 8.23 4.92 8.53
C ILE A 38 8.71 6.04 9.49
N GLY A 39 7.86 7.06 9.70
CA GLY A 39 8.15 8.16 10.61
C GLY A 39 8.89 9.36 9.99
N GLU A 40 9.31 9.25 8.72
CA GLU A 40 9.93 10.38 7.99
C GLU A 40 8.90 11.31 7.33
N ASP A 41 7.71 10.78 7.02
CA ASP A 41 6.66 11.45 6.24
C ASP A 41 5.31 11.37 6.96
N GLU A 42 4.41 12.34 6.70
CA GLU A 42 3.09 12.46 7.37
C GLU A 42 2.22 11.19 7.21
N HIS A 43 2.45 10.47 6.12
CA HIS A 43 1.72 9.27 5.79
C HIS A 43 2.36 7.98 6.33
N GLY A 44 3.51 8.08 7.01
CA GLY A 44 4.19 6.96 7.65
C GLY A 44 4.55 5.82 6.69
N THR A 45 5.06 6.16 5.49
CA THR A 45 5.53 5.20 4.48
C THR A 45 6.50 5.89 3.51
N CYS A 46 7.36 5.13 2.84
CA CYS A 46 8.23 5.70 1.80
C CYS A 46 7.43 6.08 0.54
N PRO A 47 7.87 7.10 -0.22
CA PRO A 47 7.17 7.56 -1.42
C PRO A 47 7.03 6.47 -2.48
N ALA A 48 8.02 5.58 -2.60
CA ALA A 48 7.97 4.47 -3.55
C ALA A 48 6.86 3.45 -3.25
N LEU A 49 6.53 3.21 -1.97
CA LEU A 49 5.40 2.35 -1.60
C LEU A 49 4.06 3.05 -1.85
N ARG A 50 3.98 4.36 -1.60
CA ARG A 50 2.80 5.16 -1.94
C ARG A 50 2.48 5.08 -3.42
N SER A 51 3.47 5.33 -4.29
CA SER A 51 3.31 5.23 -5.74
C SER A 51 2.86 3.85 -6.17
N ALA A 52 3.48 2.78 -5.64
CA ALA A 52 3.09 1.41 -5.96
C ALA A 52 1.63 1.08 -5.60
N ILE A 53 1.11 1.61 -4.49
CA ILE A 53 -0.29 1.42 -4.08
C ILE A 53 -1.23 2.22 -5.00
N GLN A 54 -0.85 3.45 -5.36
CA GLN A 54 -1.63 4.30 -6.27
C GLN A 54 -1.72 3.68 -7.67
N GLU A 55 -0.59 3.21 -8.21
CA GLU A 55 -0.55 2.50 -9.49
C GLU A 55 -1.45 1.26 -9.46
N ALA A 56 -1.33 0.42 -8.43
CA ALA A 56 -2.16 -0.78 -8.29
C ALA A 56 -3.67 -0.47 -8.16
N ALA A 57 -4.02 0.66 -7.55
CA ALA A 57 -5.42 1.12 -7.45
C ALA A 57 -5.97 1.67 -8.77
N LEU A 58 -5.14 2.39 -9.54
CA LEU A 58 -5.50 2.96 -10.84
C LEU A 58 -5.57 1.90 -11.94
N ASN A 59 -4.67 0.92 -11.91
CA ASN A 59 -4.64 -0.19 -12.87
C ASN A 59 -5.72 -1.25 -12.61
N GLY A 60 -6.49 -1.14 -11.51
CA GLY A 60 -7.51 -2.13 -11.13
C GLY A 60 -6.94 -3.42 -10.53
N GLU A 61 -5.65 -3.45 -10.16
CA GLU A 61 -5.02 -4.60 -9.49
C GLU A 61 -5.54 -4.79 -8.04
N ILE A 62 -6.02 -3.70 -7.45
CA ILE A 62 -6.79 -3.68 -6.20
C ILE A 62 -8.25 -3.48 -6.56
N THR A 63 -9.05 -4.54 -6.47
CA THR A 63 -10.49 -4.47 -6.76
C THR A 63 -11.24 -3.76 -5.63
N VAL A 64 -12.30 -3.03 -6.00
CA VAL A 64 -13.29 -2.51 -5.05
C VAL A 64 -14.04 -3.70 -4.45
N LEU A 65 -14.22 -3.69 -3.13
CA LEU A 65 -15.11 -4.63 -2.46
C LEU A 65 -16.55 -4.23 -2.81
N ASP A 66 -17.24 -5.06 -3.57
CA ASP A 66 -18.70 -5.02 -3.69
C ASP A 66 -19.25 -5.85 -2.52
N ASP A 67 -20.24 -5.33 -1.80
CA ASP A 67 -20.97 -6.06 -0.74
C ASP A 67 -22.03 -6.98 -1.35
#